data_AF-A0A3C0SAP4-F1
#
_entry.id   AF-A0A3C0SAP4-F1
#
_cell.length_a   1.000
_cell.length_b   1.000
_cell.length_c   1.000
_cell.angle_alpha   90.00
_cell.angle_beta   90.00
_cell.angle_gamma   90.00
#
_symmetry.space_group_name_H-M   'P 1'
#
loop_
_entity.id
_entity.type
_entity.pdbx_description
1 polymer ?
#
loop_
_entity_poly.entity_id
_entity_poly.type
_entity_poly.pdbx_seq_one_letter_code
_entity_poly.pdbx_strand_id
1 'polypeptide(L)'
;MPVDWKLDPEKAAENTKLVKALAGCIDKLPEKFRRIFVLKEIEDLSSEEICNEFNVKPINLWVILHRARNQLKKCLEIHWVNKV
;
A
#
# COMPACT_ATOMS: atom_id res chain seq x y z
N MET A 1 -29.33 -13.47 -13.23
CA MET A 1 -28.80 -14.72 -12.62
C MET A 1 -27.95 -14.34 -11.42
N PRO A 2 -27.98 -15.07 -10.29
CA PRO A 2 -27.17 -14.73 -9.12
C PRO A 2 -25.68 -14.96 -9.42
N VAL A 3 -24.84 -13.98 -9.05
CA VAL A 3 -23.38 -14.04 -9.18
C VAL A 3 -22.87 -15.18 -8.31
N ASP A 4 -22.23 -16.15 -8.95
CA ASP A 4 -21.57 -17.29 -8.31
C ASP A 4 -20.36 -16.76 -7.51
N TRP A 5 -20.57 -16.41 -6.24
CA TRP A 5 -19.49 -16.23 -5.26
C TRP A 5 -18.88 -17.61 -4.97
N LYS A 6 -18.20 -18.19 -5.95
CA LYS A 6 -17.28 -19.29 -5.66
C LYS A 6 -16.12 -18.68 -4.91
N LEU A 7 -16.21 -18.76 -3.58
CA LEU A 7 -15.09 -18.59 -2.68
C LEU A 7 -14.08 -19.70 -3.00
N ASP A 8 -13.22 -19.45 -3.98
CA ASP A 8 -12.16 -20.36 -4.35
C ASP A 8 -11.13 -20.34 -3.20
N PRO A 9 -11.00 -21.44 -2.44
CA PRO A 9 -10.21 -21.45 -1.21
C PRO A 9 -8.72 -21.23 -1.49
N GLU A 10 -8.25 -21.63 -2.68
CA GLU A 10 -6.88 -21.40 -3.11
C GLU A 10 -6.64 -19.91 -3.35
N LYS A 11 -7.51 -19.24 -4.13
CA LYS A 11 -7.43 -17.78 -4.34
C LYS A 11 -7.59 -17.00 -3.03
N ALA A 12 -8.45 -17.44 -2.11
CA ALA A 12 -8.60 -16.80 -0.81
C ALA A 12 -7.32 -16.92 0.04
N ALA A 13 -6.67 -18.08 0.01
CA ALA A 13 -5.39 -18.30 0.68
C ALA A 13 -4.26 -17.48 0.03
N GLU A 14 -4.21 -17.39 -1.31
CA GLU A 14 -3.26 -16.55 -2.04
C GLU A 14 -3.44 -15.06 -1.71
N ASN A 15 -4.67 -14.56 -1.73
CA ASN A 15 -4.99 -13.19 -1.33
C ASN A 15 -4.53 -12.90 0.11
N THR A 16 -4.75 -13.83 1.03
CA THR A 16 -4.30 -13.67 2.43
C THR A 16 -2.77 -13.56 2.51
N LYS A 17 -2.05 -14.38 1.75
CA LYS A 17 -0.57 -14.31 1.68
C LYS A 17 -0.11 -12.99 1.07
N LEU A 18 -0.77 -12.51 0.02
CA LEU A 18 -0.46 -11.25 -0.64
C LEU A 18 -0.69 -10.06 0.31
N VAL A 19 -1.82 -10.02 1.02
CA VAL A 19 -2.12 -9.00 2.03
C VAL A 19 -1.05 -8.99 3.13
N LYS A 20 -0.63 -10.17 3.61
CA LYS A 20 0.43 -10.28 4.62
C LYS A 20 1.78 -9.78 4.11
N ALA A 21 2.13 -10.09 2.86
CA ALA A 21 3.36 -9.61 2.23
C ALA A 21 3.34 -8.08 2.06
N LEU A 22 2.22 -7.53 1.58
CA LEU A 22 2.01 -6.10 1.44
C LEU A 22 2.10 -5.39 2.80
N ALA A 23 1.43 -5.89 3.83
CA ALA A 23 1.50 -5.34 5.18
C ALA A 23 2.94 -5.33 5.72
N GLY A 24 3.68 -6.43 5.52
CA GLY A 24 5.11 -6.50 5.87
C GLY A 24 5.98 -5.51 5.09
N CYS A 25 5.62 -5.18 3.85
CA CYS A 25 6.31 -4.17 3.06
C CYS A 25 5.97 -2.74 3.49
N ILE A 26 4.72 -2.47 3.85
CA ILE A 26 4.27 -1.20 4.43
C ILE A 26 5.00 -0.94 5.76
N ASP A 27 5.19 -1.97 6.58
CA ASP A 27 5.93 -1.88 7.83
C ASP A 27 7.45 -1.62 7.67
N LYS A 28 7.99 -1.77 6.45
CA LYS A 28 9.38 -1.41 6.14
C LYS A 28 9.53 0.04 5.65
N LEU A 29 8.42 0.73 5.36
CA LEU A 29 8.46 2.14 4.99
C LEU A 29 8.89 2.99 6.19
N PRO A 30 9.66 4.08 5.98
CA PRO A 30 9.86 5.11 6.99
C PRO A 30 8.52 5.59 7.54
N GLU A 31 8.43 5.83 8.85
CA GLU A 31 7.17 6.13 9.55
C GLU A 31 6.34 7.22 8.86
N LYS A 32 6.99 8.34 8.51
CA LYS A 32 6.33 9.45 7.79
C LYS A 32 5.75 9.02 6.43
N PHE A 33 6.46 8.19 5.68
CA PHE A 33 6.02 7.73 4.35
C PHE A 33 4.87 6.75 4.48
N ARG A 34 4.96 5.84 5.47
CA ARG A 34 3.90 4.91 5.80
C ARG A 34 2.61 5.63 6.15
N ARG A 35 2.67 6.60 7.05
CA ARG A 35 1.49 7.33 7.52
C ARG A 35 0.85 8.11 6.38
N ILE A 36 1.64 8.87 5.62
CA ILE A 36 1.17 9.60 4.43
C ILE A 36 0.53 8.67 3.40
N PHE A 37 1.14 7.50 3.14
CA PHE A 37 0.61 6.52 2.20
C PHE A 37 -0.72 5.92 2.68
N VAL A 38 -0.83 5.52 3.95
CA VAL A 38 -2.06 4.98 4.54
C VAL A 38 -3.19 5.99 4.46
N LEU A 39 -2.95 7.22 4.91
CA LEU A 39 -3.95 8.27 4.87
C LEU A 39 -4.43 8.54 3.43
N LYS A 40 -3.50 8.57 2.48
CA LYS A 40 -3.83 8.88 1.08
C LYS A 40 -4.54 7.76 0.34
N GLU A 41 -4.06 6.52 0.48
CA GLU A 41 -4.44 5.41 -0.41
C GLU A 41 -5.40 4.40 0.26
N ILE A 42 -5.45 4.37 1.60
CA ILE A 42 -6.29 3.45 2.36
C ILE A 42 -7.47 4.19 3.01
N GLU A 43 -7.21 5.36 3.59
CA GLU A 43 -8.25 6.20 4.22
C GLU A 43 -8.80 7.27 3.28
N ASP A 44 -8.24 7.39 2.06
CA ASP A 44 -8.65 8.31 1.00
C ASP A 44 -8.70 9.81 1.39
N LEU A 45 -7.87 10.23 2.35
CA LEU A 45 -7.77 11.65 2.72
C LEU A 45 -7.30 12.52 1.55
N SER A 46 -7.76 13.77 1.55
CA SER A 46 -7.35 14.74 0.54
C SER A 46 -5.87 15.09 0.67
N SER A 47 -5.23 15.43 -0.45
CA SER A 47 -3.84 15.87 -0.45
C SER A 47 -3.64 17.14 0.38
N GLU A 48 -4.66 18.00 0.46
CA GLU A 48 -4.64 19.25 1.23
C GLU A 48 -4.62 18.96 2.73
N GLU A 49 -5.49 18.07 3.21
CA GLU A 49 -5.51 17.64 4.62
C GLU A 49 -4.19 17.02 5.04
N ILE A 50 -3.62 16.14 4.20
CA ILE A 50 -2.33 15.52 4.47
C ILE A 50 -1.19 16.56 4.45
N CYS A 51 -1.23 17.52 3.52
CA CYS A 51 -0.23 18.60 3.51
C CYS A 51 -0.27 19.43 4.79
N ASN A 52 -1.48 19.73 5.28
CA ASN A 52 -1.68 20.47 6.52
C ASN A 52 -1.24 19.67 7.75
N GLU A 53 -1.61 18.39 7.83
CA GLU A 53 -1.26 17.52 8.97
C GLU A 53 0.25 17.30 9.10
N PHE A 54 0.96 17.08 7.99
CA PHE A 54 2.41 16.81 8.01
C PHE A 54 3.28 18.04 7.78
N ASN A 55 2.67 19.24 7.66
CA ASN A 55 3.31 20.50 7.30
C ASN A 55 4.25 20.35 6.08
N VAL A 56 3.73 19.73 5.01
CA VAL A 56 4.47 19.49 3.76
C VAL A 56 3.83 20.25 2.60
N LYS A 57 4.66 20.64 1.62
CA LYS A 57 4.16 21.20 0.36
C LYS A 57 3.61 20.08 -0.55
N PRO A 58 2.65 20.37 -1.44
CA PRO A 58 2.09 19.39 -2.38
C PRO A 58 3.15 18.67 -3.22
N ILE A 59 4.19 19.38 -3.65
CA ILE A 59 5.32 18.80 -4.39
C ILE A 59 6.06 17.74 -3.55
N ASN A 60 6.23 17.98 -2.25
CA ASN A 60 6.89 17.03 -1.35
C ASN A 60 5.98 15.82 -1.07
N LEU A 61 4.67 16.04 -0.94
CA LEU A 61 3.69 14.97 -0.79
C LEU A 61 3.77 13.98 -1.96
N TRP A 62 3.77 14.48 -3.20
CA TRP A 62 3.88 13.66 -4.40
C TRP A 62 5.18 12.86 -4.45
N VAL A 63 6.31 13.48 -4.09
CA VAL A 63 7.61 12.80 -4.00
C VAL A 63 7.59 11.70 -2.94
N ILE A 64 6.99 11.96 -1.78
CA ILE A 64 6.85 10.96 -0.70
C ILE A 64 6.01 9.77 -1.18
N LEU A 65 4.84 10.02 -1.76
CA LEU A 65 3.95 8.97 -2.28
C LEU A 65 4.60 8.16 -3.40
N HIS A 66 5.32 8.82 -4.31
CA HIS A 66 6.07 8.13 -5.36
C HIS A 66 7.16 7.22 -4.77
N ARG A 67 7.94 7.71 -3.79
CA ARG A 67 8.97 6.91 -3.12
C ARG A 67 8.38 5.75 -2.34
N ALA A 68 7.29 5.95 -1.62
CA ALA A 68 6.56 4.91 -0.90
C ALA A 68 6.10 3.80 -1.86
N ARG A 69 5.44 4.16 -2.97
CA ARG A 69 5.00 3.21 -4.01
C ARG A 69 6.16 2.42 -4.61
N ASN A 70 7.26 3.09 -4.93
CA ASN A 70 8.44 2.41 -5.51
C ASN A 70 9.09 1.44 -4.51
N GLN A 71 9.15 1.81 -3.22
CA GLN A 71 9.68 0.93 -2.18
C GLN A 71 8.77 -0.27 -1.92
N LEU A 72 7.45 -0.07 -1.92
CA LEU A 72 6.47 -1.17 -1.85
C LEU A 72 6.61 -2.12 -3.04
N LYS A 73 6.70 -1.58 -4.26
CA LYS A 73 6.91 -2.38 -5.47
C LYS A 73 8.15 -3.25 -5.36
N LYS A 74 9.32 -2.66 -5.05
CA LYS A 74 10.58 -3.40 -4.90
C LYS A 74 10.49 -4.47 -3.81
N CYS A 75 9.85 -4.14 -2.68
CA CYS A 75 9.66 -5.08 -1.59
C CYS A 75 8.78 -6.27 -2.02
N LEU A 76 7.68 -6.02 -2.71
CA LEU A 76 6.82 -7.07 -3.28
C LEU A 76 7.54 -7.90 -4.35
N GLU A 77 8.34 -7.28 -5.21
CA GLU A 77 9.14 -8.02 -6.22
C GLU A 77 10.10 -9.02 -5.55
N ILE A 78 10.70 -8.66 -4.41
CA ILE A 78 11.59 -9.54 -3.64
C ILE A 78 10.81 -10.63 -2.90
N HIS A 79 9.70 -10.29 -2.25
CA HIS A 79 9.02 -11.18 -1.31
C HIS A 79 7.88 -12.01 -1.90
N TRP A 80 7.35 -11.58 -3.05
CA TRP A 80 6.19 -12.20 -3.72
C TRP A 80 6.56 -12.73 -5.10
N VAL A 81 7.11 -11.89 -5.99
CA VAL A 81 7.35 -12.26 -7.40
C VAL A 81 8.45 -13.31 -7.54
N ASN A 82 9.49 -13.26 -6.71
CA ASN A 82 10.55 -14.29 -6.71
C ASN A 82 10.15 -15.60 -6.00
N LYS A 83 8.90 -15.74 -5.55
CA LYS A 83 8.40 -16.89 -4.80
C LYS A 83 7.26 -17.64 -5.49
N VAL A 84 6.87 -17.20 -6.69
CA VAL A 84 5.89 -17.85 -7.58
C VAL A 84 6.63 -18.66 -8.62
#